data_AF-A0AAU6EQJ7-F1
#
_entry.id   AF-A0AAU6EQJ7-F1
#
_cell.length_a   1.000
_cell.length_b   1.000
_cell.length_c   1.000
_cell.angle_alpha   90.00
_cell.angle_beta   90.00
_cell.angle_gamma   90.00
#
_symmetry.space_group_name_H-M   'P 1'
#
loop_
_entity.id
_entity.type
_entity.pdbx_description
1 polymer ?
#
loop_
_entity_poly.entity_id
_entity_poly.type
_entity_poly.pdbx_seq_one_letter_code
_entity_poly.pdbx_strand_id
1 'polypeptide(L)'
;MIPETEPDHSPQHLLQRWIDDLPFPLLLLEKVILPQDFRLDYSPGSLDALEAHLLARDDSDQDFVKREELMDAVTAYVGEVLLSVAGGAWGWNTRPVDDRPGQPVVSPDPELELSPVAPLLLIAYALRVRTGTAFADEVERLRQAVTVRQEADPGWTPVKAHTPRVDPVPPLAEDPALTAWLAERPDSSWGRSEWGFFPETLDRLEAAVRERFATVEEFDAARDDPFVQGACWYLGEVIRRNKGAVWQYIPFDPEAEPGTPGSRESLWTEVPYVDQPYKRVGGSAIPLGCLRELFLQEDRLRDVLVWFRATSYAEVGALLRRMDMVSREKADAVLEDFAEFAHQGLNPHEVPSMLEEFGVAVSAHGEDVDFLEESYAHFLQRAAALTEGAVTITGVRLREEDEYDDVLEFARNGVPVTQQTEHLSDDYLDILAIVEVIGHVDPDPGEDTRRFHLVDFQRRSNVTYDTYFAFATPEQAAVLERELGLELR
;
A
#
# COMPACT_ATOMS: atom_id res chain seq x y z
N MET A 1 -44.39 19.88 24.81
CA MET A 1 -43.28 20.61 24.18
C MET A 1 -42.18 19.59 23.97
N ILE A 2 -42.02 19.15 22.73
CA ILE A 2 -40.86 18.36 22.32
C ILE A 2 -39.71 19.38 22.29
N PRO A 3 -38.58 19.15 22.98
CA PRO A 3 -37.43 20.02 22.81
C PRO A 3 -37.01 19.89 21.36
N GLU A 4 -37.05 20.99 20.60
CA GLU A 4 -36.35 21.08 19.34
C GLU A 4 -34.87 20.87 19.67
N THR A 5 -34.37 19.66 19.45
CA THR A 5 -32.93 19.39 19.43
C THR A 5 -32.33 20.35 18.42
N GLU A 6 -31.44 21.22 18.89
CA GLU A 6 -30.61 22.06 18.02
C GLU A 6 -30.01 21.19 16.90
N PRO A 7 -29.94 21.68 15.65
CA PRO A 7 -29.53 20.88 14.49
C PRO A 7 -28.18 20.17 14.68
N ASP A 8 -27.28 20.76 15.48
CA ASP A 8 -25.96 20.23 15.86
C ASP A 8 -25.99 18.99 16.79
N HIS A 9 -27.14 18.66 17.36
CA HIS A 9 -27.32 17.49 18.24
C HIS A 9 -28.24 16.41 17.67
N SER A 10 -28.59 16.50 16.38
CA SER A 10 -29.36 15.43 15.74
C SER A 10 -28.51 14.14 15.61
N PRO A 11 -29.10 12.94 15.76
CA PRO A 11 -28.35 11.68 15.67
C PRO A 11 -27.63 11.48 14.33
N GLN A 12 -28.21 11.99 13.24
CA GLN A 12 -27.59 11.96 11.91
C GLN A 12 -26.38 12.88 11.82
N HIS A 13 -26.46 14.08 12.40
CA HIS A 13 -25.32 14.99 12.44
C HIS A 13 -24.17 14.44 13.30
N LEU A 14 -24.49 13.86 14.47
CA LEU A 14 -23.50 13.22 15.33
C LEU A 14 -22.85 12.00 14.66
N LEU A 15 -23.63 11.19 13.93
CA LEU A 15 -23.10 10.09 13.13
C LEU A 15 -22.17 10.57 12.02
N GLN A 16 -22.59 11.59 11.26
CA GLN A 16 -21.79 12.11 10.16
C GLN A 16 -20.47 12.66 10.67
N ARG A 17 -20.51 13.44 11.75
CA ARG A 17 -19.31 13.94 12.42
C ARG A 17 -18.38 12.81 12.87
N TRP A 18 -18.93 11.76 13.51
CA TRP A 18 -18.13 10.60 13.90
C TRP A 18 -17.44 9.96 12.70
N ILE A 19 -18.17 9.72 11.61
CA ILE A 19 -17.63 9.12 10.38
C ILE A 19 -16.54 9.99 9.77
N ASP A 20 -16.76 11.31 9.70
CA ASP A 20 -15.79 12.25 9.14
C ASP A 20 -14.51 12.33 9.98
N ASP A 21 -14.64 12.17 11.30
CA ASP A 21 -13.53 12.20 12.25
C ASP A 21 -12.77 10.86 12.34
N LEU A 22 -13.36 9.72 11.95
CA LEU A 22 -12.79 8.35 12.09
C LEU A 22 -11.31 8.17 11.69
N PRO A 23 -10.81 8.77 10.59
CA PRO A 23 -9.39 8.61 10.23
C PRO A 23 -8.43 9.09 11.31
N PHE A 24 -8.79 10.14 12.06
CA PHE A 24 -7.90 10.73 13.06
C PHE A 24 -7.71 9.83 14.29
N PRO A 25 -8.75 9.32 14.99
CA PRO A 25 -8.58 8.38 16.09
C PRO A 25 -7.89 7.09 15.68
N LEU A 26 -8.13 6.58 14.45
CA LEU A 26 -7.45 5.39 13.94
C LEU A 26 -5.94 5.63 13.77
N LEU A 27 -5.56 6.78 13.21
CA LEU A 27 -4.16 7.15 13.09
C LEU A 27 -3.51 7.38 14.45
N LEU A 28 -4.21 8.06 15.36
CA LEU A 28 -3.74 8.30 16.72
C LEU A 28 -3.48 6.98 17.46
N LEU A 29 -4.38 6.00 17.29
CA LEU A 29 -4.23 4.65 17.84
C LEU A 29 -2.89 4.04 17.42
N GLU A 30 -2.63 4.06 16.12
CA GLU A 30 -1.46 3.43 15.52
C GLU A 30 -0.15 4.16 15.81
N LYS A 31 -0.14 5.48 15.67
CA LYS A 31 1.12 6.25 15.63
C LYS A 31 1.57 6.73 17.01
N VAL A 32 0.65 6.88 17.96
CA VAL A 32 0.92 7.56 19.23
C VAL A 32 0.61 6.66 20.43
N ILE A 33 -0.49 5.93 20.37
CA ILE A 33 -1.02 5.21 21.54
C ILE A 33 -0.39 3.83 21.69
N LEU A 34 -0.34 3.06 20.60
CA LEU A 34 0.15 1.70 20.61
C LEU A 34 1.67 1.63 20.40
N PRO A 35 2.33 0.58 20.92
CA PRO A 35 3.73 0.31 20.62
C PRO A 35 3.98 0.21 19.11
N GLN A 36 5.18 0.59 18.64
CA GLN A 36 5.53 0.58 17.22
C GLN A 36 5.42 -0.81 16.56
N ASP A 37 5.57 -1.87 17.34
CA ASP A 37 5.46 -3.27 16.93
C ASP A 37 4.04 -3.84 17.00
N PHE A 38 3.06 -3.03 17.45
CA PHE A 38 1.68 -3.45 17.51
C PHE A 38 1.07 -3.56 16.11
N ARG A 39 0.48 -4.73 15.80
CA ARG A 39 -0.08 -5.02 14.47
C ARG A 39 -1.55 -4.62 14.39
N LEU A 40 -1.83 -3.50 13.72
CA LEU A 40 -3.20 -3.10 13.35
C LEU A 40 -3.51 -3.49 11.90
N ASP A 41 -3.75 -4.77 11.66
CA ASP A 41 -4.10 -5.29 10.33
C ASP A 41 -5.61 -5.32 10.06
N TYR A 42 -6.41 -4.97 11.07
CA TYR A 42 -7.87 -5.01 11.07
C TYR A 42 -8.47 -6.39 10.80
N SER A 43 -7.68 -7.44 11.00
CA SER A 43 -8.17 -8.80 11.16
C SER A 43 -8.86 -8.94 12.51
N PRO A 44 -9.79 -9.88 12.65
CA PRO A 44 -10.30 -10.29 13.95
C PRO A 44 -9.23 -10.64 14.99
N GLY A 45 -8.10 -11.24 14.58
CA GLY A 45 -7.03 -11.62 15.51
C GLY A 45 -6.31 -10.41 16.14
N SER A 46 -6.30 -9.26 15.47
CA SER A 46 -5.76 -8.02 16.05
C SER A 46 -6.52 -7.56 17.30
N LEU A 47 -7.80 -7.94 17.45
CA LEU A 47 -8.59 -7.58 18.62
C LEU A 47 -8.13 -8.32 19.88
N ASP A 48 -7.60 -9.53 19.76
CA ASP A 48 -7.06 -10.28 20.89
C ASP A 48 -5.84 -9.54 21.49
N ALA A 49 -4.93 -9.11 20.62
CA ALA A 49 -3.78 -8.30 21.01
C ALA A 49 -4.20 -6.96 21.62
N LEU A 50 -5.26 -6.35 21.08
CA LEU A 50 -5.76 -5.05 21.55
C LEU A 50 -6.40 -5.16 22.93
N GLU A 51 -7.23 -6.18 23.16
CA GLU A 51 -7.81 -6.46 24.48
C GLU A 51 -6.70 -6.73 25.51
N ALA A 52 -5.72 -7.57 25.17
CA ALA A 52 -4.58 -7.84 26.03
C ALA A 52 -3.80 -6.57 26.40
N HIS A 53 -3.56 -5.68 25.43
CA HIS A 53 -2.90 -4.39 25.67
C HIS A 53 -3.73 -3.51 26.60
N LEU A 54 -5.03 -3.38 26.36
CA LEU A 54 -5.93 -2.58 27.19
C LEU A 54 -6.00 -3.09 28.63
N LEU A 55 -5.99 -4.41 28.84
CA LEU A 55 -6.00 -5.03 30.17
C LEU A 55 -4.67 -4.87 30.90
N ALA A 56 -3.55 -4.84 30.19
CA ALA A 56 -2.22 -4.68 30.75
C ALA A 56 -1.88 -3.23 31.15
N ARG A 57 -2.59 -2.23 30.61
CA ARG A 57 -2.38 -0.82 30.98
C ARG A 57 -2.72 -0.59 32.44
N ASP A 58 -1.85 0.13 33.13
CA ASP A 58 -2.07 0.57 34.50
C ASP A 58 -3.02 1.78 34.50
N ASP A 59 -4.13 1.69 35.24
CA ASP A 59 -5.16 2.75 35.38
C ASP A 59 -4.64 3.97 36.19
N SER A 60 -3.35 3.99 36.56
CA SER A 60 -2.72 5.08 37.33
C SER A 60 -2.46 6.35 36.53
N ASP A 61 -2.60 6.33 35.20
CA ASP A 61 -2.46 7.50 34.33
C ASP A 61 -3.74 8.36 34.39
N GLN A 62 -3.69 9.47 35.14
CA GLN A 62 -4.85 10.31 35.49
C GLN A 62 -5.24 11.33 34.41
N ASP A 63 -4.63 11.26 33.22
CA ASP A 63 -4.93 12.20 32.14
C ASP A 63 -6.24 11.83 31.43
N PHE A 64 -7.33 12.50 31.82
CA PHE A 64 -8.67 12.28 31.29
C PHE A 64 -8.73 12.48 29.76
N VAL A 65 -8.00 13.47 29.22
CA VAL A 65 -8.01 13.77 27.77
C VAL A 65 -7.41 12.60 26.99
N LYS A 66 -6.27 12.07 27.46
CA LYS A 66 -5.66 10.88 26.86
C LYS A 66 -6.54 9.64 26.97
N ARG A 67 -7.33 9.52 28.04
CA ARG A 67 -8.26 8.40 28.22
C ARG A 67 -9.42 8.48 27.23
N GLU A 68 -9.97 9.67 27.00
CA GLU A 68 -11.05 9.89 26.04
C GLU A 68 -10.59 9.62 24.61
N GLU A 69 -9.46 10.19 24.21
CA GLU A 69 -8.83 9.95 22.90
C GLU A 69 -8.53 8.46 22.67
N LEU A 70 -8.02 7.77 23.70
CA LEU A 70 -7.81 6.32 23.66
C LEU A 70 -9.13 5.56 23.45
N MET A 71 -10.19 5.90 24.18
CA MET A 71 -11.47 5.20 24.06
C MET A 71 -12.10 5.41 22.68
N ASP A 72 -12.01 6.62 22.12
CA ASP A 72 -12.53 6.90 20.77
C ASP A 72 -11.70 6.18 19.70
N ALA A 73 -10.38 6.17 19.84
CA ALA A 73 -9.45 5.43 18.97
C ALA A 73 -9.74 3.91 18.96
N VAL A 74 -9.90 3.30 20.14
CA VAL A 74 -10.23 1.87 20.27
C VAL A 74 -11.66 1.60 19.78
N THR A 75 -12.62 2.50 20.07
CA THR A 75 -14.01 2.38 19.59
C THR A 75 -14.07 2.36 18.07
N ALA A 76 -13.35 3.27 17.42
CA ALA A 76 -13.21 3.32 15.97
C ALA A 76 -12.64 2.01 15.43
N TYR A 77 -11.50 1.55 15.98
CA TYR A 77 -10.84 0.34 15.50
C TYR A 77 -11.67 -0.92 15.68
N VAL A 78 -12.22 -1.14 16.88
CA VAL A 78 -13.08 -2.30 17.17
C VAL A 78 -14.30 -2.29 16.24
N GLY A 79 -14.97 -1.15 16.08
CA GLY A 79 -16.13 -1.09 15.20
C GLY A 79 -15.79 -1.35 13.73
N GLU A 80 -14.65 -0.83 13.27
CA GLU A 80 -14.11 -1.06 11.93
C GLU A 80 -13.75 -2.53 11.65
N VAL A 81 -13.38 -3.32 12.67
CA VAL A 81 -13.18 -4.77 12.57
C VAL A 81 -14.50 -5.53 12.66
N LEU A 82 -15.44 -5.12 13.52
CA LEU A 82 -16.76 -5.77 13.58
C LEU A 82 -17.54 -5.60 12.27
N LEU A 83 -17.44 -4.43 11.64
CA LEU A 83 -18.00 -4.16 10.31
C LEU A 83 -17.37 -5.01 9.21
N SER A 84 -16.08 -5.35 9.30
CA SER A 84 -15.43 -6.23 8.31
C SER A 84 -15.89 -7.69 8.45
N VAL A 85 -16.37 -8.09 9.63
CA VAL A 85 -16.91 -9.42 9.89
C VAL A 85 -18.37 -9.53 9.47
N ALA A 86 -19.21 -8.58 9.90
CA ALA A 86 -20.67 -8.70 9.80
C ALA A 86 -21.31 -7.79 8.75
N GLY A 87 -20.53 -7.00 8.02
CA GLY A 87 -21.05 -5.98 7.10
C GLY A 87 -21.83 -4.89 7.84
N GLY A 88 -22.79 -4.27 7.16
CA GLY A 88 -23.62 -3.22 7.70
C GLY A 88 -22.93 -1.86 7.74
N ALA A 89 -23.28 -1.00 8.69
CA ALA A 89 -22.82 0.39 8.71
C ALA A 89 -22.62 0.91 10.14
N TRP A 90 -21.86 2.00 10.26
CA TRP A 90 -21.93 2.83 11.45
C TRP A 90 -23.34 3.39 11.64
N GLY A 91 -23.79 3.41 12.89
CA GLY A 91 -25.01 4.05 13.34
C GLY A 91 -24.77 4.85 14.60
N TRP A 92 -25.80 5.56 15.05
CA TRP A 92 -25.75 6.33 16.29
C TRP A 92 -26.84 5.88 17.25
N ASN A 93 -26.43 5.50 18.46
CA ASN A 93 -27.36 5.23 19.55
C ASN A 93 -27.55 6.50 20.38
N THR A 94 -28.79 6.98 20.47
CA THR A 94 -29.17 8.21 21.17
C THR A 94 -29.27 8.04 22.68
N ARG A 95 -29.10 6.83 23.20
CA ARG A 95 -29.04 6.60 24.65
C ARG A 95 -27.79 7.29 25.20
N PRO A 96 -27.93 8.28 26.10
CA PRO A 96 -26.78 8.97 26.67
C PRO A 96 -25.85 7.99 27.39
N VAL A 97 -24.55 8.21 27.24
CA VAL A 97 -23.49 7.52 27.99
C VAL A 97 -22.65 8.61 28.64
N ASP A 98 -22.63 8.64 29.96
CA ASP A 98 -22.07 9.73 30.75
C ASP A 98 -22.60 11.10 30.29
N ASP A 99 -21.71 12.05 29.97
CA ASP A 99 -22.06 13.40 29.50
C ASP A 99 -22.25 13.49 27.97
N ARG A 100 -22.15 12.37 27.22
CA ARG A 100 -22.28 12.35 25.77
C ARG A 100 -23.75 12.19 25.33
N PRO A 101 -24.21 12.91 24.27
CA PRO A 101 -25.59 12.84 23.76
C PRO A 101 -25.94 11.52 23.04
N GLY A 102 -25.05 10.52 23.14
CA GLY A 102 -25.17 9.22 22.50
C GLY A 102 -23.80 8.57 22.31
N GLN A 103 -23.75 7.51 21.52
CA GLN A 103 -22.51 6.82 21.17
C GLN A 103 -22.60 6.19 19.77
N PRO A 104 -21.47 6.05 19.07
CA PRO A 104 -21.42 5.29 17.82
C PRO A 104 -21.67 3.80 18.08
N VAL A 105 -22.36 3.16 17.13
CA VAL A 105 -22.63 1.73 17.15
C VAL A 105 -22.35 1.12 15.78
N VAL A 106 -21.97 -0.15 15.77
CA VAL A 106 -21.94 -0.97 14.56
C VAL A 106 -23.32 -1.58 14.40
N SER A 107 -24.00 -1.26 13.31
CA SER A 107 -25.23 -1.94 12.91
C SER A 107 -24.85 -3.01 11.90
N PRO A 108 -24.88 -4.32 12.25
CA PRO A 108 -24.54 -5.39 11.31
C PRO A 108 -25.43 -5.37 10.07
N ASP A 109 -25.04 -6.12 9.04
CA ASP A 109 -25.83 -6.25 7.81
C ASP A 109 -27.31 -6.55 8.18
N PRO A 110 -28.28 -5.78 7.64
CA PRO A 110 -29.69 -5.94 8.00
C PRO A 110 -30.23 -7.36 7.81
N GLU A 111 -29.66 -8.13 6.89
CA GLU A 111 -30.05 -9.54 6.66
C GLU A 111 -29.64 -10.49 7.79
N LEU A 112 -28.77 -10.07 8.69
CA LEU A 112 -28.42 -10.84 9.89
C LEU A 112 -29.45 -10.66 11.03
N GLU A 113 -30.34 -9.66 10.93
CA GLU A 113 -31.36 -9.34 11.94
C GLU A 113 -30.80 -9.17 13.37
N LEU A 114 -29.54 -8.74 13.48
CA LEU A 114 -28.86 -8.54 14.75
C LEU A 114 -29.10 -7.14 15.33
N SER A 115 -29.08 -7.05 16.66
CA SER A 115 -29.04 -5.76 17.34
C SER A 115 -27.70 -5.06 17.11
N PRO A 116 -27.67 -3.71 17.02
CA PRO A 116 -26.42 -2.97 16.93
C PRO A 116 -25.50 -3.23 18.12
N VAL A 117 -24.21 -3.35 17.84
CA VAL A 117 -23.15 -3.53 18.82
C VAL A 117 -22.59 -2.15 19.14
N ALA A 118 -22.50 -1.78 20.43
CA ALA A 118 -21.86 -0.55 20.85
C ALA A 118 -20.41 -0.85 21.25
N PRO A 119 -19.38 -0.50 20.43
CA PRO A 119 -18.00 -0.87 20.72
C PRO A 119 -17.53 -0.33 22.07
N LEU A 120 -17.94 0.90 22.43
CA LEU A 120 -17.62 1.49 23.73
C LEU A 120 -18.14 0.66 24.92
N LEU A 121 -19.35 0.09 24.82
CA LEU A 121 -19.89 -0.79 25.87
C LEU A 121 -19.18 -2.14 25.89
N LEU A 122 -18.76 -2.65 24.74
CA LEU A 122 -17.97 -3.87 24.64
C LEU A 122 -16.60 -3.69 25.31
N ILE A 123 -15.93 -2.56 25.06
CA ILE A 123 -14.67 -2.18 25.70
C ILE A 123 -14.85 -2.04 27.22
N ALA A 124 -15.89 -1.33 27.66
CA ALA A 124 -16.19 -1.19 29.08
C ALA A 124 -16.48 -2.54 29.76
N TYR A 125 -17.15 -3.46 29.06
CA TYR A 125 -17.37 -4.83 29.52
C TYR A 125 -16.05 -5.60 29.63
N ALA A 126 -15.19 -5.57 28.60
CA ALA A 126 -13.89 -6.21 28.60
C ALA A 126 -13.01 -5.75 29.77
N LEU A 127 -12.91 -4.44 29.99
CA LEU A 127 -12.13 -3.84 31.08
C LEU A 127 -12.69 -4.19 32.47
N ARG A 128 -14.01 -4.38 32.59
CA ARG A 128 -14.66 -4.73 33.85
C ARG A 128 -14.53 -6.21 34.20
N VAL A 129 -14.75 -7.11 33.24
CA VAL A 129 -14.75 -8.56 33.47
C VAL A 129 -13.35 -9.14 33.36
N ARG A 130 -12.50 -8.55 32.51
CA ARG A 130 -11.08 -8.89 32.35
C ARG A 130 -10.85 -10.35 31.98
N THR A 131 -11.67 -10.91 31.10
CA THR A 131 -11.48 -12.29 30.60
C THR A 131 -10.32 -12.38 29.61
N GLY A 132 -10.05 -11.31 28.86
CA GLY A 132 -9.10 -11.33 27.74
C GLY A 132 -9.68 -11.98 26.49
N THR A 133 -11.01 -12.14 26.41
CA THR A 133 -11.72 -12.81 25.32
C THR A 133 -12.97 -12.06 24.88
N ALA A 134 -13.32 -10.94 25.49
CA ALA A 134 -14.59 -10.26 25.24
C ALA A 134 -14.75 -9.84 23.78
N PHE A 135 -13.68 -9.39 23.14
CA PHE A 135 -13.70 -9.03 21.72
C PHE A 135 -13.78 -10.27 20.82
N ALA A 136 -13.00 -11.32 21.14
CA ALA A 136 -13.04 -12.59 20.42
C ALA A 136 -14.43 -13.24 20.44
N ASP A 137 -15.06 -13.26 21.62
CA ASP A 137 -16.39 -13.82 21.84
C ASP A 137 -17.45 -13.09 21.01
N GLU A 138 -17.34 -11.75 20.91
CA GLU A 138 -18.25 -10.94 20.09
C GLU A 138 -18.02 -11.14 18.59
N VAL A 139 -16.77 -11.25 18.14
CA VAL A 139 -16.47 -11.60 16.74
C VAL A 139 -17.03 -12.98 16.40
N GLU A 140 -16.84 -13.97 17.27
CA GLU A 140 -17.34 -15.32 17.04
C GLU A 140 -18.86 -15.36 16.96
N ARG A 141 -19.56 -14.58 17.82
CA ARG A 141 -21.01 -14.40 17.74
C ARG A 141 -21.45 -13.86 16.38
N LEU A 142 -20.75 -12.86 15.84
CA LEU A 142 -21.04 -12.28 14.53
C LEU A 142 -20.75 -13.26 13.39
N ARG A 143 -19.61 -13.95 13.44
CA ARG A 143 -19.25 -14.98 12.45
C ARG A 143 -20.27 -16.09 12.38
N GLN A 144 -20.74 -16.58 13.52
CA GLN A 144 -21.78 -17.62 13.57
C GLN A 144 -23.07 -17.15 12.89
N ALA A 145 -23.49 -15.90 13.09
CA ALA A 145 -24.66 -15.35 12.41
C ALA A 145 -24.45 -15.28 10.88
N VAL A 146 -23.27 -14.85 10.44
CA VAL A 146 -22.88 -14.85 9.02
C VAL A 146 -22.91 -16.26 8.44
N THR A 147 -22.30 -17.23 9.11
CA THR A 147 -22.30 -18.64 8.67
C THR A 147 -23.73 -19.18 8.55
N VAL A 148 -24.60 -18.95 9.54
CA VAL A 148 -26.00 -19.38 9.48
C VAL A 148 -26.74 -18.75 8.28
N ARG A 149 -26.51 -17.46 7.99
CA ARG A 149 -27.12 -16.79 6.82
C ARG A 149 -26.58 -17.35 5.50
N GLN A 150 -25.29 -17.67 5.43
CA GLN A 150 -24.65 -18.29 4.26
C GLN A 150 -25.08 -19.74 4.04
N GLU A 151 -25.36 -20.50 5.10
CA GLU A 151 -25.96 -21.84 4.98
C GLU A 151 -27.37 -21.79 4.37
N ALA A 152 -28.13 -20.74 4.69
CA ALA A 152 -29.45 -20.50 4.12
C ALA A 152 -29.40 -19.97 2.67
N ASP A 153 -28.36 -19.21 2.32
CA ASP A 153 -28.12 -18.68 0.98
C ASP A 153 -26.61 -18.63 0.69
N PRO A 154 -26.06 -19.67 0.03
CA PRO A 154 -24.62 -19.76 -0.25
C PRO A 154 -24.06 -18.64 -1.13
N GLY A 155 -24.92 -17.90 -1.85
CA GLY A 155 -24.52 -16.76 -2.66
C GLY A 155 -24.45 -15.45 -1.89
N TRP A 156 -24.93 -15.42 -0.65
CA TRP A 156 -24.94 -14.21 0.18
C TRP A 156 -23.60 -13.98 0.88
N THR A 157 -23.18 -12.72 0.92
CA THR A 157 -22.03 -12.26 1.71
C THR A 157 -22.41 -10.95 2.39
N PRO A 158 -21.97 -10.72 3.64
CA PRO A 158 -22.27 -9.47 4.34
C PRO A 158 -21.67 -8.28 3.57
N VAL A 159 -22.44 -7.20 3.45
CA VAL A 159 -22.02 -5.99 2.72
C VAL A 159 -21.78 -4.86 3.72
N LYS A 160 -20.53 -4.43 3.84
CA LYS A 160 -20.16 -3.23 4.61
C LYS A 160 -20.44 -1.97 3.79
N ALA A 161 -21.14 -1.01 4.37
CA ALA A 161 -21.22 0.35 3.87
C ALA A 161 -19.84 1.01 3.96
N HIS A 162 -19.39 1.56 2.84
CA HIS A 162 -18.09 2.20 2.73
C HIS A 162 -17.91 3.29 3.79
N THR A 163 -16.81 3.21 4.53
CA THR A 163 -16.40 4.20 5.53
C THR A 163 -15.42 5.19 4.88
N PRO A 164 -15.85 6.44 4.61
CA PRO A 164 -15.03 7.45 3.95
C PRO A 164 -13.64 7.61 4.59
N ARG A 165 -12.59 7.67 3.76
CA ARG A 165 -11.18 7.88 4.16
C ARG A 165 -10.59 6.80 5.08
N VAL A 166 -11.37 5.77 5.40
CA VAL A 166 -10.89 4.57 6.10
C VAL A 166 -10.79 3.44 5.10
N ASP A 167 -11.87 3.13 4.40
CA ASP A 167 -11.90 2.00 3.46
C ASP A 167 -11.16 2.31 2.15
N PRO A 168 -10.50 1.30 1.55
CA PRO A 168 -9.93 1.44 0.23
C PRO A 168 -10.96 1.82 -0.83
N VAL A 169 -10.56 2.70 -1.74
CA VAL A 169 -11.30 3.08 -2.95
C VAL A 169 -10.47 2.77 -4.21
N PRO A 170 -11.10 2.59 -5.37
CA PRO A 170 -10.38 2.61 -6.63
C PRO A 170 -9.73 3.99 -6.85
N PRO A 171 -8.56 4.06 -7.51
CA PRO A 171 -7.95 5.32 -7.90
C PRO A 171 -8.86 6.03 -8.91
N LEU A 172 -8.68 7.34 -8.99
CA LEU A 172 -9.28 8.10 -10.06
C LEU A 172 -8.82 7.57 -11.43
N ALA A 173 -9.71 7.69 -12.42
CA ALA A 173 -9.36 7.39 -13.80
C ALA A 173 -8.20 8.29 -14.25
N GLU A 174 -7.35 7.77 -15.13
CA GLU A 174 -6.22 8.54 -15.66
C GLU A 174 -6.70 9.80 -16.38
N ASP A 175 -6.15 10.95 -15.97
CA ASP A 175 -6.44 12.24 -16.57
C ASP A 175 -5.32 12.63 -17.56
N PRO A 176 -5.64 13.02 -18.81
CA PRO A 176 -4.64 13.41 -19.79
C PRO A 176 -3.72 14.56 -19.35
N ALA A 177 -4.20 15.48 -18.50
CA ALA A 177 -3.39 16.56 -17.98
C ALA A 177 -2.32 16.03 -17.02
N LEU A 178 -2.66 15.07 -16.17
CA LEU A 178 -1.70 14.39 -15.30
C LEU A 178 -0.69 13.60 -16.11
N THR A 179 -1.15 12.83 -17.10
CA THR A 179 -0.27 12.05 -17.99
C THR A 179 0.74 12.95 -18.70
N ALA A 180 0.29 14.06 -19.28
CA ALA A 180 1.17 15.04 -19.93
C ALA A 180 2.14 15.67 -18.93
N TRP A 181 1.66 16.04 -17.74
CA TRP A 181 2.50 16.63 -16.70
C TRP A 181 3.59 15.68 -16.22
N LEU A 182 3.29 14.39 -16.02
CA LEU A 182 4.27 13.37 -15.61
C LEU A 182 5.31 13.09 -16.69
N ALA A 183 4.92 13.07 -17.96
CA ALA A 183 5.81 12.75 -19.09
C ALA A 183 6.97 13.75 -19.26
N GLU A 184 6.80 15.00 -18.83
CA GLU A 184 7.80 16.06 -18.98
C GLU A 184 8.88 16.09 -17.88
N ARG A 185 8.72 15.35 -16.78
CA ARG A 185 9.53 15.54 -15.55
C ARG A 185 10.77 14.66 -15.41
N PRO A 186 10.84 13.42 -15.94
CA PRO A 186 12.05 12.61 -15.88
C PRO A 186 13.29 13.30 -16.47
N ASP A 187 13.10 14.18 -17.46
CA ASP A 187 14.19 14.93 -18.11
C ASP A 187 14.58 16.23 -17.38
N SER A 188 13.94 16.55 -16.25
CA SER A 188 14.25 17.74 -15.46
C SER A 188 15.55 17.58 -14.66
N SER A 189 16.07 18.69 -14.10
CA SER A 189 17.22 18.65 -13.18
C SER A 189 17.00 17.75 -11.96
N TRP A 190 15.74 17.47 -11.62
CA TRP A 190 15.34 16.63 -10.49
C TRP A 190 15.25 15.14 -10.85
N GLY A 191 15.08 14.80 -12.13
CA GLY A 191 15.05 13.42 -12.61
C GLY A 191 16.43 12.78 -12.76
N ARG A 192 17.50 13.54 -12.48
CA ARG A 192 18.87 13.03 -12.52
C ARG A 192 19.12 12.05 -11.39
N SER A 193 19.74 10.91 -11.73
CA SER A 193 20.08 9.82 -10.80
C SER A 193 20.93 10.24 -9.59
N GLU A 194 21.62 11.38 -9.68
CA GLU A 194 22.44 11.96 -8.59
C GLU A 194 21.66 12.36 -7.34
N TRP A 195 20.35 12.57 -7.47
CA TRP A 195 19.48 12.81 -6.33
C TRP A 195 19.08 11.50 -5.65
N GLY A 196 18.84 10.44 -6.42
CA GLY A 196 18.09 9.25 -5.98
C GLY A 196 16.67 9.59 -5.52
N PHE A 197 15.84 8.61 -5.19
CA PHE A 197 14.49 8.82 -4.65
C PHE A 197 14.36 8.18 -3.26
N PHE A 198 15.17 8.66 -2.32
CA PHE A 198 15.20 8.14 -0.95
C PHE A 198 14.57 9.11 0.06
N PRO A 199 14.02 8.65 1.20
CA PRO A 199 13.52 9.53 2.24
C PRO A 199 14.55 10.57 2.72
N GLU A 200 15.83 10.21 2.78
CA GLU A 200 16.90 11.07 3.30
C GLU A 200 17.22 12.25 2.36
N THR A 201 16.87 12.14 1.08
CA THR A 201 17.16 13.19 0.08
C THR A 201 16.15 14.34 0.17
N LEU A 202 15.05 14.18 0.91
CA LEU A 202 14.07 15.24 1.16
C LEU A 202 14.67 16.43 1.93
N ASP A 203 15.70 16.22 2.76
CA ASP A 203 16.41 17.34 3.41
C ASP A 203 17.18 18.19 2.39
N ARG A 204 17.72 17.56 1.35
CA ARG A 204 18.41 18.26 0.26
C ARG A 204 17.41 19.01 -0.61
N LEU A 205 16.25 18.42 -0.88
CA LEU A 205 15.15 19.10 -1.56
C LEU A 205 14.72 20.33 -0.76
N GLU A 206 14.48 20.17 0.53
CA GLU A 206 14.09 21.26 1.43
C GLU A 206 15.12 22.40 1.40
N ALA A 207 16.41 22.08 1.55
CA ALA A 207 17.47 23.07 1.47
C ALA A 207 17.49 23.81 0.13
N ALA A 208 17.32 23.11 -1.00
CA ALA A 208 17.29 23.71 -2.32
C ALA A 208 16.10 24.66 -2.52
N VAL A 209 14.92 24.32 -1.99
CA VAL A 209 13.74 25.18 -2.05
C VAL A 209 13.89 26.41 -1.16
N ARG A 210 14.41 26.25 0.07
CA ARG A 210 14.67 27.35 1.01
C ARG A 210 15.82 28.27 0.56
N GLU A 211 16.78 27.77 -0.23
CA GLU A 211 17.80 28.61 -0.84
C GLU A 211 17.22 29.49 -1.96
N ARG A 212 16.21 28.97 -2.68
CA ARG A 212 15.64 29.64 -3.84
C ARG A 212 14.62 30.72 -3.48
N PHE A 213 13.83 30.51 -2.43
CA PHE A 213 12.73 31.39 -2.02
C PHE A 213 12.86 31.76 -0.54
N ALA A 214 12.59 33.01 -0.19
CA ALA A 214 12.64 33.48 1.19
C ALA A 214 11.25 33.52 1.86
N THR A 215 10.18 33.68 1.08
CA THR A 215 8.80 33.80 1.60
C THR A 215 7.80 32.96 0.81
N VAL A 216 6.63 32.72 1.42
CA VAL A 216 5.52 32.00 0.78
C VAL A 216 5.00 32.74 -0.45
N GLU A 217 5.01 34.07 -0.45
CA GLU A 217 4.56 34.86 -1.60
C GLU A 217 5.49 34.73 -2.81
N GLU A 218 6.81 34.66 -2.58
CA GLU A 218 7.78 34.40 -3.64
C GLU A 218 7.60 32.99 -4.23
N PHE A 219 7.34 32.00 -3.37
CA PHE A 219 7.03 30.64 -3.81
C PHE A 219 5.72 30.55 -4.60
N ASP A 220 4.63 31.16 -4.08
CA ASP A 220 3.31 31.16 -4.70
C ASP A 220 3.35 31.85 -6.08
N ALA A 221 4.17 32.91 -6.25
CA ALA A 221 4.36 33.57 -7.53
C ALA A 221 5.13 32.73 -8.56
N ALA A 222 5.95 31.78 -8.10
CA ALA A 222 6.75 30.87 -8.92
C ALA A 222 6.13 29.47 -9.03
N ARG A 223 4.87 29.28 -8.61
CA ARG A 223 4.23 27.95 -8.52
C ARG A 223 4.30 27.13 -9.80
N ASP A 224 4.19 27.79 -10.96
CA ASP A 224 4.17 27.12 -12.27
C ASP A 224 5.56 27.06 -12.92
N ASP A 225 6.60 27.56 -12.23
CA ASP A 225 7.98 27.52 -12.73
C ASP A 225 8.49 26.06 -12.81
N PRO A 226 9.30 25.71 -13.82
CA PRO A 226 9.83 24.35 -13.97
C PRO A 226 10.59 23.83 -12.74
N PHE A 227 11.23 24.72 -11.97
CA PHE A 227 11.89 24.36 -10.71
C PHE A 227 10.89 23.84 -9.68
N VAL A 228 9.81 24.58 -9.42
CA VAL A 228 8.78 24.22 -8.42
C VAL A 228 8.01 22.99 -8.89
N GLN A 229 7.62 22.94 -10.16
CA GLN A 229 6.94 21.77 -10.73
C GLN A 229 7.80 20.50 -10.66
N GLY A 230 9.10 20.61 -10.90
CA GLY A 230 10.04 19.50 -10.73
C GLY A 230 10.26 19.10 -9.27
N ALA A 231 10.29 20.05 -8.34
CA ALA A 231 10.35 19.78 -6.90
C ALA A 231 9.08 19.06 -6.40
N CYS A 232 7.90 19.49 -6.86
CA CYS A 232 6.62 18.84 -6.58
C CYS A 232 6.62 17.39 -7.05
N TRP A 233 7.05 17.17 -8.30
CA TRP A 233 7.20 15.85 -8.88
C TRP A 233 8.17 15.00 -8.04
N TYR A 234 9.36 15.52 -7.74
CA TYR A 234 10.37 14.79 -6.97
C TYR A 234 9.85 14.33 -5.59
N LEU A 235 9.19 15.22 -4.84
CA LEU A 235 8.60 14.85 -3.55
C LEU A 235 7.55 13.74 -3.70
N GLY A 236 6.64 13.88 -4.67
CA GLY A 236 5.63 12.85 -4.95
C GLY A 236 6.26 11.52 -5.39
N GLU A 237 7.34 11.55 -6.15
CA GLU A 237 8.10 10.36 -6.57
C GLU A 237 8.81 9.65 -5.42
N VAL A 238 9.35 10.39 -4.45
CA VAL A 238 9.90 9.81 -3.21
C VAL A 238 8.78 9.11 -2.44
N ILE A 239 7.61 9.74 -2.32
CA ILE A 239 6.44 9.12 -1.66
C ILE A 239 5.99 7.87 -2.43
N ARG A 240 5.82 7.97 -3.75
CA ARG A 240 5.38 6.87 -4.64
C ARG A 240 6.26 5.64 -4.49
N ARG A 241 7.58 5.80 -4.71
CA ARG A 241 8.56 4.70 -4.72
C ARG A 241 8.80 4.10 -3.34
N ASN A 242 8.66 4.87 -2.26
CA ASN A 242 8.94 4.37 -0.89
C ASN A 242 7.71 3.92 -0.12
N LYS A 243 6.51 4.31 -0.54
CA LYS A 243 5.27 4.06 0.20
C LYS A 243 4.19 3.39 -0.64
N GLY A 244 4.35 3.21 -1.95
CA GLY A 244 3.29 2.66 -2.81
C GLY A 244 2.08 3.58 -2.86
N ALA A 245 2.33 4.89 -3.00
CA ALA A 245 1.31 5.86 -3.37
C ALA A 245 1.13 5.88 -4.89
N VAL A 246 0.04 6.47 -5.37
CA VAL A 246 -0.23 6.70 -6.79
C VAL A 246 -0.46 8.19 -7.04
N TRP A 247 -0.07 8.67 -8.22
CA TRP A 247 -0.41 10.03 -8.66
C TRP A 247 -1.89 10.10 -9.04
N GLN A 248 -2.55 11.19 -8.64
CA GLN A 248 -3.93 11.48 -8.95
C GLN A 248 -4.12 12.95 -9.33
N TYR A 249 -5.23 13.22 -10.00
CA TYR A 249 -5.61 14.55 -10.45
C TYR A 249 -7.12 14.66 -10.53
N ILE A 250 -7.67 15.77 -10.04
CA ILE A 250 -9.10 16.05 -10.09
C ILE A 250 -9.30 17.26 -11.01
N PRO A 251 -9.93 17.10 -12.18
CA PRO A 251 -10.21 18.23 -13.07
C PRO A 251 -11.28 19.15 -12.47
N PHE A 252 -11.29 20.40 -12.90
CA PHE A 252 -12.36 21.33 -12.53
C PHE A 252 -13.70 20.89 -13.12
N ASP A 253 -14.71 20.79 -12.27
CA ASP A 253 -16.10 20.54 -12.63
C ASP A 253 -16.95 21.77 -12.24
N PRO A 254 -17.56 22.47 -13.22
CA PRO A 254 -18.41 23.64 -12.94
C PRO A 254 -19.66 23.32 -12.13
N GLU A 255 -20.09 22.06 -12.08
CA GLU A 255 -21.25 21.61 -11.33
C GLU A 255 -20.89 21.11 -9.92
N ALA A 256 -19.61 21.05 -9.56
CA ALA A 256 -19.18 20.64 -8.22
C ALA A 256 -19.60 21.65 -7.15
N GLU A 257 -20.08 21.14 -6.02
CA GLU A 257 -20.47 21.97 -4.88
C GLU A 257 -19.25 22.73 -4.32
N PRO A 258 -19.40 23.99 -3.88
CA PRO A 258 -18.31 24.77 -3.28
C PRO A 258 -17.60 24.00 -2.15
N GLY A 259 -16.27 23.95 -2.21
CA GLY A 259 -15.43 23.27 -1.24
C GLY A 259 -15.24 21.77 -1.46
N THR A 260 -15.99 21.16 -2.39
CA THR A 260 -15.81 19.74 -2.75
C THR A 260 -14.71 19.55 -3.80
N PRO A 261 -14.07 18.36 -3.86
CA PRO A 261 -13.20 17.99 -4.98
C PRO A 261 -13.85 18.27 -6.34
N GLY A 262 -13.14 18.97 -7.24
CA GLY A 262 -13.66 19.41 -8.53
C GLY A 262 -14.12 20.88 -8.52
N SER A 263 -14.40 21.46 -7.36
CA SER A 263 -14.71 22.90 -7.25
C SER A 263 -13.43 23.76 -7.18
N ARG A 264 -13.53 25.04 -7.55
CA ARG A 264 -12.39 26.00 -7.47
C ARG A 264 -11.94 26.32 -6.04
N GLU A 265 -12.78 26.03 -5.05
CA GLU A 265 -12.48 26.29 -3.64
C GLU A 265 -11.72 25.12 -2.99
N SER A 266 -11.69 23.95 -3.64
CA SER A 266 -10.91 22.81 -3.18
C SER A 266 -9.45 22.95 -3.57
N LEU A 267 -8.56 22.72 -2.59
CA LEU A 267 -7.11 22.70 -2.78
C LEU A 267 -6.63 21.54 -3.67
N TRP A 268 -7.47 20.52 -3.88
CA TRP A 268 -7.16 19.31 -4.65
C TRP A 268 -7.50 19.44 -6.14
N THR A 269 -8.26 20.46 -6.51
CA THR A 269 -8.74 20.65 -7.88
C THR A 269 -7.65 21.26 -8.75
N GLU A 270 -7.42 20.66 -9.92
CA GLU A 270 -6.42 21.08 -10.91
C GLU A 270 -4.97 21.09 -10.38
N VAL A 271 -4.66 20.25 -9.38
CA VAL A 271 -3.30 20.10 -8.83
C VAL A 271 -2.96 18.60 -8.76
N PRO A 272 -1.82 18.16 -9.33
CA PRO A 272 -1.33 16.80 -9.13
C PRO A 272 -1.04 16.51 -7.66
N TYR A 273 -1.53 15.38 -7.15
CA TYR A 273 -1.31 14.94 -5.78
C TYR A 273 -1.00 13.44 -5.72
N VAL A 274 -0.45 12.99 -4.60
CA VAL A 274 -0.18 11.57 -4.35
C VAL A 274 -1.14 11.05 -3.28
N ASP A 275 -1.62 9.82 -3.47
CA ASP A 275 -2.63 9.20 -2.63
C ASP A 275 -2.39 7.69 -2.48
N GLN A 276 -2.94 7.07 -1.43
CA GLN A 276 -2.93 5.63 -1.20
C GLN A 276 -4.35 5.08 -1.20
N PRO A 277 -5.05 5.14 -2.34
CA PRO A 277 -6.48 4.84 -2.41
C PRO A 277 -6.76 3.38 -2.03
N TYR A 278 -5.80 2.48 -2.23
CA TYR A 278 -5.96 1.06 -1.92
C TYR A 278 -5.66 0.69 -0.47
N LYS A 279 -5.14 1.63 0.34
CA LYS A 279 -4.73 1.35 1.70
C LYS A 279 -5.77 1.83 2.68
N ARG A 280 -6.04 0.98 3.67
CA ARG A 280 -6.92 1.36 4.76
C ARG A 280 -6.24 2.45 5.59
N VAL A 281 -6.91 3.59 5.75
CA VAL A 281 -6.28 4.80 6.33
C VAL A 281 -4.98 5.12 5.59
N GLY A 282 -5.06 5.20 4.27
CA GLY A 282 -3.97 5.60 3.40
C GLY A 282 -3.62 7.08 3.54
N GLY A 283 -2.38 7.43 3.22
CA GLY A 283 -1.93 8.82 3.17
C GLY A 283 -2.28 9.50 1.85
N SER A 284 -2.57 10.80 1.92
CA SER A 284 -2.72 11.66 0.75
C SER A 284 -1.97 12.97 0.99
N ALA A 285 -1.31 13.50 -0.04
CA ALA A 285 -0.61 14.77 0.06
C ALA A 285 -0.61 15.50 -1.29
N ILE A 286 -0.72 16.82 -1.24
CA ILE A 286 -0.47 17.71 -2.39
C ILE A 286 0.99 18.14 -2.27
N PRO A 287 1.93 17.62 -3.09
CA PRO A 287 3.35 17.95 -2.95
C PRO A 287 3.63 19.46 -3.02
N LEU A 288 2.89 20.18 -3.87
CA LEU A 288 2.95 21.64 -3.95
C LEU A 288 2.57 22.31 -2.62
N GLY A 289 1.54 21.80 -1.94
CA GLY A 289 1.13 22.27 -0.61
C GLY A 289 2.20 21.98 0.44
N CYS A 290 2.78 20.78 0.45
CA CYS A 290 3.88 20.44 1.38
C CYS A 290 5.09 21.36 1.20
N LEU A 291 5.48 21.67 -0.04
CA LEU A 291 6.57 22.62 -0.32
C LEU A 291 6.23 24.04 0.12
N ARG A 292 4.97 24.45 -0.04
CA ARG A 292 4.48 25.76 0.40
C ARG A 292 4.52 25.90 1.94
N GLU A 293 4.15 24.86 2.67
CA GLU A 293 4.14 24.86 4.14
C GLU A 293 5.52 25.07 4.78
N LEU A 294 6.62 24.79 4.05
CA LEU A 294 7.98 25.10 4.52
C LEU A 294 8.18 26.56 4.91
N PHE A 295 7.40 27.47 4.32
CA PHE A 295 7.49 28.92 4.58
C PHE A 295 6.48 29.42 5.61
N LEU A 296 5.57 28.55 6.06
CA LEU A 296 4.50 28.89 7.02
C LEU A 296 4.76 28.27 8.39
N GLN A 297 5.36 27.08 8.43
CA GLN A 297 5.61 26.30 9.63
C GLN A 297 7.06 25.79 9.66
N GLU A 298 7.53 25.40 10.84
CA GLU A 298 8.85 24.76 11.01
C GLU A 298 8.80 23.24 10.70
N ASP A 299 7.96 22.85 9.74
CA ASP A 299 7.81 21.47 9.33
C ASP A 299 8.95 21.04 8.40
N ARG A 300 9.36 19.76 8.50
CA ARG A 300 10.34 19.17 7.59
C ARG A 300 9.63 18.36 6.53
N LEU A 301 10.13 18.39 5.29
CA LEU A 301 9.51 17.61 4.20
C LEU A 301 9.42 16.12 4.50
N ARG A 302 10.42 15.56 5.19
CA ARG A 302 10.44 14.14 5.58
C ARG A 302 9.27 13.73 6.47
N ASP A 303 8.70 14.65 7.24
CA ASP A 303 7.64 14.34 8.20
C ASP A 303 6.33 14.01 7.46
N VAL A 304 6.19 14.38 6.18
CA VAL A 304 5.08 13.96 5.32
C VAL A 304 4.98 12.44 5.18
N LEU A 305 6.12 11.73 5.21
CA LEU A 305 6.17 10.28 5.00
C LEU A 305 5.53 9.47 6.12
N VAL A 306 5.28 10.10 7.29
CA VAL A 306 4.62 9.47 8.44
C VAL A 306 3.16 9.14 8.14
N TRP A 307 2.53 9.95 7.30
CA TRP A 307 1.13 9.80 6.91
C TRP A 307 0.92 8.70 5.86
N PHE A 308 1.99 8.17 5.27
CA PHE A 308 1.93 7.14 4.25
C PHE A 308 2.39 5.79 4.79
N ARG A 309 1.63 4.74 4.49
CA ARG A 309 1.96 3.35 4.86
C ARG A 309 2.86 2.73 3.81
N ALA A 310 3.91 2.01 4.22
CA ALA A 310 4.68 1.19 3.28
C ALA A 310 3.82 0.05 2.74
N THR A 311 4.21 -0.52 1.60
CA THR A 311 3.49 -1.65 0.99
C THR A 311 3.69 -2.91 1.82
N SER A 312 2.67 -3.73 2.06
CA SER A 312 2.80 -5.00 2.79
C SER A 312 2.65 -6.22 1.88
N TYR A 313 3.00 -7.42 2.37
CA TYR A 313 2.79 -8.67 1.64
C TYR A 313 1.31 -8.88 1.28
N ALA A 314 0.41 -8.59 2.24
CA ALA A 314 -1.03 -8.71 2.04
C ALA A 314 -1.52 -7.78 0.93
N GLU A 315 -0.95 -6.58 0.82
CA GLU A 315 -1.27 -5.63 -0.25
C GLU A 315 -0.75 -6.11 -1.61
N VAL A 316 0.47 -6.67 -1.68
CA VAL A 316 1.00 -7.27 -2.91
C VAL A 316 0.13 -8.45 -3.35
N GLY A 317 -0.19 -9.38 -2.45
CA GLY A 317 -1.04 -10.54 -2.75
C GLY A 317 -2.45 -10.13 -3.20
N ALA A 318 -3.04 -9.12 -2.55
CA ALA A 318 -4.34 -8.59 -2.95
C ALA A 318 -4.31 -7.95 -4.35
N LEU A 319 -3.25 -7.22 -4.68
CA LEU A 319 -3.03 -6.63 -5.99
C LEU A 319 -2.88 -7.70 -7.08
N LEU A 320 -2.00 -8.68 -6.87
CA LEU A 320 -1.75 -9.75 -7.83
C LEU A 320 -3.02 -10.58 -8.09
N ARG A 321 -3.81 -10.86 -7.06
CA ARG A 321 -5.11 -11.54 -7.19
C ARG A 321 -6.11 -10.70 -8.00
N ARG A 322 -6.15 -9.39 -7.78
CA ARG A 322 -7.04 -8.47 -8.52
C ARG A 322 -6.70 -8.41 -10.00
N MET A 323 -5.42 -8.57 -10.35
CA MET A 323 -4.94 -8.61 -11.72
C MET A 323 -4.95 -10.01 -12.36
N ASP A 324 -5.51 -11.00 -11.66
CA ASP A 324 -5.55 -12.41 -12.09
C ASP A 324 -4.15 -13.00 -12.39
N MET A 325 -3.13 -12.51 -11.67
CA MET A 325 -1.75 -13.02 -11.78
C MET A 325 -1.50 -14.23 -10.88
N VAL A 326 -2.29 -14.37 -9.81
CA VAL A 326 -2.20 -15.49 -8.86
C VAL A 326 -3.59 -15.95 -8.46
N SER A 327 -3.75 -17.27 -8.28
CA SER A 327 -4.98 -17.81 -7.72
C SER A 327 -5.15 -17.42 -6.25
N ARG A 328 -6.39 -17.50 -5.76
CA ARG A 328 -6.68 -17.27 -4.34
C ARG A 328 -5.92 -18.24 -3.46
N GLU A 329 -5.86 -19.51 -3.84
CA GLU A 329 -5.20 -20.56 -3.07
C GLU A 329 -3.69 -20.31 -2.96
N LYS A 330 -3.04 -19.88 -4.04
CA LYS A 330 -1.61 -19.52 -4.02
C LYS A 330 -1.38 -18.28 -3.15
N ALA A 331 -2.22 -17.26 -3.28
CA ALA A 331 -2.09 -16.05 -2.47
C ALA A 331 -2.27 -16.35 -0.97
N ASP A 332 -3.31 -17.11 -0.61
CA ASP A 332 -3.61 -17.47 0.77
C ASP A 332 -2.49 -18.36 1.36
N ALA A 333 -1.94 -19.31 0.59
CA ALA A 333 -0.83 -20.16 1.03
C ALA A 333 0.45 -19.35 1.31
N VAL A 334 0.83 -18.43 0.42
CA VAL A 334 1.99 -17.55 0.66
C VAL A 334 1.74 -16.67 1.89
N LEU A 335 0.56 -16.08 2.03
CA LEU A 335 0.25 -15.24 3.20
C LEU A 335 0.22 -16.04 4.51
N GLU A 336 -0.09 -17.34 4.46
CA GLU A 336 0.01 -18.25 5.62
C GLU A 336 1.48 -18.50 6.01
N ASP A 337 2.34 -18.79 5.03
CA ASP A 337 3.79 -18.99 5.25
C ASP A 337 4.45 -17.73 5.84
N PHE A 338 3.95 -16.54 5.46
CA PHE A 338 4.42 -15.24 5.94
C PHE A 338 3.49 -14.57 6.95
N ALA A 339 2.62 -15.31 7.64
CA ALA A 339 1.58 -14.71 8.52
C ALA A 339 2.14 -13.74 9.58
N GLU A 340 3.38 -13.95 10.03
CA GLU A 340 4.05 -13.06 10.98
C GLU A 340 4.42 -11.69 10.38
N PHE A 341 4.71 -11.64 9.08
CA PHE A 341 5.18 -10.43 8.38
C PHE A 341 4.15 -9.90 7.38
N ALA A 342 3.02 -10.60 7.18
CA ALA A 342 2.06 -10.35 6.11
C ALA A 342 1.57 -8.89 6.03
N HIS A 343 1.45 -8.24 7.18
CA HIS A 343 0.95 -6.87 7.32
C HIS A 343 2.05 -5.85 7.68
N GLN A 344 3.31 -6.27 7.77
CA GLN A 344 4.43 -5.38 8.01
C GLN A 344 4.78 -4.63 6.72
N GLY A 345 5.24 -3.39 6.88
CA GLY A 345 5.66 -2.57 5.76
C GLY A 345 6.99 -3.04 5.17
N LEU A 346 7.00 -3.27 3.87
CA LEU A 346 8.15 -3.61 3.05
C LEU A 346 8.96 -2.36 2.71
N ASN A 347 10.27 -2.52 2.70
CA ASN A 347 11.15 -1.59 2.01
C ASN A 347 11.03 -1.80 0.48
N PRO A 348 11.35 -0.78 -0.34
CA PRO A 348 11.20 -0.88 -1.80
C PRO A 348 11.94 -2.05 -2.45
N HIS A 349 13.09 -2.44 -1.91
CA HIS A 349 13.90 -3.55 -2.44
C HIS A 349 13.38 -4.94 -2.04
N GLU A 350 12.47 -5.03 -1.08
CA GLU A 350 11.84 -6.31 -0.65
C GLU A 350 10.62 -6.64 -1.52
N VAL A 351 10.03 -5.63 -2.20
CA VAL A 351 8.85 -5.82 -3.05
C VAL A 351 9.10 -6.78 -4.23
N PRO A 352 10.23 -6.71 -4.98
CA PRO A 352 10.51 -7.66 -6.05
C PRO A 352 10.68 -9.11 -5.57
N SER A 353 11.29 -9.31 -4.39
CA SER A 353 11.36 -10.63 -3.76
C SER A 353 9.98 -11.20 -3.49
N MET A 354 9.00 -10.35 -3.17
CA MET A 354 7.62 -10.80 -3.02
C MET A 354 6.96 -11.23 -4.30
N LEU A 355 7.22 -10.54 -5.41
CA LEU A 355 6.76 -11.00 -6.72
C LEU A 355 7.26 -12.42 -7.01
N GLU A 356 8.47 -12.76 -6.58
CA GLU A 356 9.04 -14.10 -6.73
C GLU A 356 8.33 -15.13 -5.83
N GLU A 357 8.07 -14.85 -4.56
CA GLU A 357 7.36 -15.76 -3.63
C GLU A 357 5.93 -16.08 -4.10
N PHE A 358 5.24 -15.06 -4.62
CA PHE A 358 3.92 -15.22 -5.23
C PHE A 358 3.96 -15.98 -6.56
N GLY A 359 5.15 -16.24 -7.12
CA GLY A 359 5.34 -17.00 -8.35
C GLY A 359 5.04 -16.20 -9.61
N VAL A 360 5.31 -14.90 -9.59
CA VAL A 360 5.15 -14.00 -10.75
C VAL A 360 6.46 -13.33 -11.17
N ALA A 361 7.57 -13.65 -10.51
CA ALA A 361 8.91 -13.20 -10.86
C ALA A 361 9.96 -14.29 -10.64
N VAL A 362 11.13 -14.07 -11.23
CA VAL A 362 12.35 -14.87 -11.00
C VAL A 362 13.52 -13.91 -10.73
N SER A 363 14.44 -14.33 -9.86
CA SER A 363 15.65 -13.57 -9.55
C SER A 363 16.91 -14.28 -10.04
N ALA A 364 17.88 -13.48 -10.49
CA ALA A 364 19.27 -13.89 -10.64
C ALA A 364 20.07 -13.32 -9.47
N HIS A 365 20.81 -14.21 -8.78
CA HIS A 365 21.56 -13.83 -7.59
C HIS A 365 22.64 -12.79 -7.90
N GLY A 366 22.74 -11.78 -7.05
CA GLY A 366 23.76 -10.74 -7.15
C GLY A 366 25.06 -11.07 -6.41
N GLU A 367 25.04 -12.07 -5.53
CA GLU A 367 26.19 -12.53 -4.75
C GLU A 367 26.92 -13.71 -5.41
N ASP A 368 27.95 -14.24 -4.73
CA ASP A 368 28.74 -15.36 -5.21
C ASP A 368 27.89 -16.63 -5.35
N VAL A 369 28.17 -17.40 -6.40
CA VAL A 369 27.52 -18.67 -6.70
C VAL A 369 28.54 -19.81 -6.65
N ASP A 370 28.15 -20.92 -6.03
CA ASP A 370 29.03 -22.09 -5.90
C ASP A 370 29.32 -22.78 -7.25
N PHE A 371 28.34 -22.76 -8.17
CA PHE A 371 28.40 -23.47 -9.45
C PHE A 371 27.73 -22.65 -10.56
N LEU A 372 28.55 -21.98 -11.38
CA LEU A 372 28.08 -21.03 -12.39
C LEU A 372 27.12 -21.65 -13.43
N GLU A 373 27.47 -22.80 -14.03
CA GLU A 373 26.60 -23.50 -14.99
C GLU A 373 25.26 -23.92 -14.35
N GLU A 374 25.29 -24.42 -13.11
CA GLU A 374 24.08 -24.84 -12.39
C GLU A 374 23.20 -23.63 -12.04
N SER A 375 23.79 -22.49 -11.71
CA SER A 375 23.08 -21.24 -11.44
C SER A 375 22.36 -20.70 -12.69
N TYR A 376 23.01 -20.71 -13.86
CA TYR A 376 22.33 -20.39 -15.13
C TYR A 376 21.19 -21.38 -15.43
N ALA A 377 21.45 -22.67 -15.22
CA ALA A 377 20.45 -23.70 -15.46
C ALA A 377 19.23 -23.52 -14.54
N HIS A 378 19.46 -23.26 -13.26
CA HIS A 378 18.43 -23.02 -12.27
C HIS A 378 17.60 -21.78 -12.61
N PHE A 379 18.26 -20.65 -12.92
CA PHE A 379 17.59 -19.41 -13.33
C PHE A 379 16.67 -19.63 -14.54
N LEU A 380 17.19 -20.20 -15.63
CA LEU A 380 16.42 -20.42 -16.86
C LEU A 380 15.27 -21.41 -16.66
N GLN A 381 15.46 -22.44 -15.83
CA GLN A 381 14.40 -23.41 -15.52
C GLN A 381 13.29 -22.78 -14.69
N ARG A 382 13.62 -21.92 -13.71
CA ARG A 382 12.62 -21.18 -12.93
C ARG A 382 11.86 -20.18 -13.79
N ALA A 383 12.56 -19.45 -14.67
CA ALA A 383 11.91 -18.58 -15.64
C ALA A 383 10.96 -19.37 -16.55
N ALA A 384 11.39 -20.50 -17.11
CA ALA A 384 10.55 -21.34 -17.96
C ALA A 384 9.31 -21.89 -17.22
N ALA A 385 9.44 -22.22 -15.94
CA ALA A 385 8.33 -22.71 -15.13
C ALA A 385 7.18 -21.68 -15.00
N LEU A 386 7.50 -20.37 -14.99
CA LEU A 386 6.50 -19.29 -14.95
C LEU A 386 5.65 -19.22 -16.22
N THR A 387 6.14 -19.76 -17.35
CA THR A 387 5.40 -19.79 -18.62
C THR A 387 4.35 -20.90 -18.69
N GLU A 388 4.16 -21.66 -17.60
CA GLU A 388 3.19 -22.76 -17.50
C GLU A 388 3.32 -23.80 -18.63
N GLY A 389 4.55 -23.98 -19.14
CA GLY A 389 4.88 -24.96 -20.18
C GLY A 389 4.87 -24.42 -21.61
N ALA A 390 4.59 -23.13 -21.83
CA ALA A 390 4.73 -22.50 -23.16
C ALA A 390 6.19 -22.51 -23.65
N VAL A 391 7.14 -22.38 -22.72
CA VAL A 391 8.57 -22.48 -23.01
C VAL A 391 9.20 -23.57 -22.14
N THR A 392 10.02 -24.41 -22.78
CA THR A 392 10.85 -25.41 -22.12
C THR A 392 12.32 -25.11 -22.38
N ILE A 393 13.12 -25.16 -21.33
CA ILE A 393 14.58 -25.01 -21.40
C ILE A 393 15.24 -26.32 -21.01
N THR A 394 16.15 -26.81 -21.85
CA THR A 394 16.87 -28.07 -21.60
C THR A 394 18.33 -27.95 -22.06
N GLY A 395 19.19 -28.80 -21.50
CA GLY A 395 20.58 -28.93 -21.97
C GLY A 395 21.44 -27.68 -21.75
N VAL A 396 21.20 -26.93 -20.68
CA VAL A 396 22.00 -25.76 -20.32
C VAL A 396 23.44 -26.17 -20.05
N ARG A 397 24.38 -25.52 -20.74
CA ARG A 397 25.83 -25.72 -20.62
C ARG A 397 26.54 -24.39 -20.73
N LEU A 398 27.61 -24.24 -19.94
CA LEU A 398 28.53 -23.12 -20.06
C LEU A 398 29.83 -23.65 -20.64
N ARG A 399 30.25 -23.08 -21.77
CA ARG A 399 31.47 -23.49 -22.48
C ARG A 399 32.46 -22.34 -22.52
N GLU A 400 33.60 -22.55 -21.87
CA GLU A 400 34.74 -21.65 -21.89
C GLU A 400 35.31 -21.51 -23.31
N GLU A 401 35.47 -20.27 -23.80
CA GLU A 401 36.15 -19.97 -25.07
C GLU A 401 37.51 -19.29 -24.86
N ASP A 402 37.53 -18.18 -24.13
CA ASP A 402 38.72 -17.40 -23.78
C ASP A 402 38.67 -17.00 -22.28
N GLU A 403 39.71 -16.34 -21.75
CA GLU A 403 39.91 -16.09 -20.30
C GLU A 403 38.72 -15.39 -19.59
N TYR A 404 37.88 -14.66 -20.33
CA TYR A 404 36.69 -13.97 -19.80
C TYR A 404 35.45 -14.15 -20.69
N ASP A 405 35.57 -14.87 -21.79
CA ASP A 405 34.51 -15.02 -22.78
C ASP A 405 34.02 -16.47 -22.75
N ASP A 406 32.80 -16.64 -22.26
CA ASP A 406 32.10 -17.91 -22.15
C ASP A 406 30.89 -17.92 -23.08
N VAL A 407 30.45 -19.13 -23.46
CA VAL A 407 29.25 -19.32 -24.27
C VAL A 407 28.24 -20.17 -23.52
N LEU A 408 27.09 -19.56 -23.22
CA LEU A 408 25.93 -20.24 -22.67
C LEU A 408 25.13 -20.90 -23.79
N GLU A 409 25.02 -22.23 -23.75
CA GLU A 409 24.31 -23.05 -24.73
C GLU A 409 23.10 -23.73 -24.09
N PHE A 410 21.93 -23.69 -24.72
CA PHE A 410 20.73 -24.40 -24.26
C PHE A 410 19.76 -24.65 -25.40
N ALA A 411 18.71 -25.44 -25.16
CA ALA A 411 17.63 -25.65 -26.12
C ALA A 411 16.30 -25.08 -25.61
N ARG A 412 15.74 -24.12 -26.35
CA ARG A 412 14.39 -23.56 -26.17
C ARG A 412 13.40 -24.35 -27.01
N ASN A 413 12.48 -25.08 -26.39
CA ASN A 413 11.51 -25.92 -27.11
C ASN A 413 12.19 -26.88 -28.12
N GLY A 414 13.37 -27.39 -27.74
CA GLY A 414 14.20 -28.26 -28.58
C GLY A 414 15.03 -27.55 -29.66
N VAL A 415 14.91 -26.22 -29.80
CA VAL A 415 15.71 -25.41 -30.74
C VAL A 415 16.96 -24.89 -30.01
N PRO A 416 18.18 -25.13 -30.53
CA PRO A 416 19.40 -24.67 -29.89
C PRO A 416 19.51 -23.14 -29.91
N VAL A 417 19.97 -22.58 -28.79
CA VAL A 417 20.25 -21.17 -28.55
C VAL A 417 21.65 -21.06 -27.96
N THR A 418 22.36 -20.01 -28.35
CA THR A 418 23.70 -19.68 -27.86
C THR A 418 23.74 -18.21 -27.49
N GLN A 419 24.25 -17.90 -26.31
CA GLN A 419 24.39 -16.54 -25.78
C GLN A 419 25.84 -16.34 -25.32
N GLN A 420 26.43 -15.20 -25.67
CA GLN A 420 27.76 -14.83 -25.20
C GLN A 420 27.67 -14.29 -23.77
N THR A 421 28.65 -14.61 -22.94
CA THR A 421 28.73 -14.18 -21.54
C THR A 421 30.13 -13.69 -21.20
N GLU A 422 30.23 -12.60 -20.46
CA GLU A 422 31.50 -12.00 -20.02
C GLU A 422 31.71 -12.26 -18.52
N HIS A 423 32.38 -13.37 -18.19
CA HIS A 423 32.66 -13.75 -16.80
C HIS A 423 34.01 -13.21 -16.35
N LEU A 424 33.99 -12.11 -15.59
CA LEU A 424 35.20 -11.58 -14.94
C LEU A 424 35.64 -12.39 -13.71
N SER A 425 34.82 -13.35 -13.28
CA SER A 425 35.05 -14.26 -12.16
C SER A 425 34.12 -15.47 -12.27
N ASP A 426 34.66 -16.64 -11.98
CA ASP A 426 33.93 -17.93 -11.97
C ASP A 426 32.85 -18.01 -10.88
N ASP A 427 32.86 -17.08 -9.93
CA ASP A 427 31.98 -17.06 -8.77
C ASP A 427 30.75 -16.15 -8.99
N TYR A 428 30.61 -15.45 -10.12
CA TYR A 428 29.53 -14.49 -10.32
C TYR A 428 28.80 -14.69 -11.65
N LEU A 429 27.47 -14.60 -11.61
CA LEU A 429 26.67 -14.52 -12.83
C LEU A 429 26.99 -13.23 -13.58
N ASP A 430 27.15 -13.33 -14.89
CA ASP A 430 27.11 -12.16 -15.77
C ASP A 430 25.66 -11.68 -15.88
N ILE A 431 25.37 -10.61 -15.15
CA ILE A 431 24.03 -10.00 -15.10
C ILE A 431 23.63 -9.42 -16.45
N LEU A 432 24.58 -8.94 -17.27
CA LEU A 432 24.25 -8.45 -18.61
C LEU A 432 23.78 -9.61 -19.50
N ALA A 433 24.51 -10.73 -19.48
CA ALA A 433 24.07 -11.95 -20.16
C ALA A 433 22.72 -12.47 -19.65
N ILE A 434 22.43 -12.35 -18.34
CA ILE A 434 21.13 -12.70 -17.78
C ILE A 434 20.00 -11.83 -18.38
N VAL A 435 20.21 -10.51 -18.46
CA VAL A 435 19.25 -9.57 -19.06
C VAL A 435 19.03 -9.85 -20.55
N GLU A 436 20.05 -10.33 -21.26
CA GLU A 436 19.92 -10.71 -22.67
C GLU A 436 19.22 -12.06 -22.85
N VAL A 437 19.59 -13.07 -22.05
CA VAL A 437 19.09 -14.44 -22.21
C VAL A 437 17.64 -14.58 -21.79
N ILE A 438 17.16 -13.79 -20.83
CA ILE A 438 15.78 -13.89 -20.34
C ILE A 438 14.75 -13.67 -21.45
N GLY A 439 15.06 -12.83 -22.44
CA GLY A 439 14.20 -12.60 -23.62
C GLY A 439 14.01 -13.85 -24.49
N HIS A 440 14.88 -14.87 -24.37
CA HIS A 440 14.66 -16.17 -25.02
C HIS A 440 13.60 -17.02 -24.31
N VAL A 441 13.26 -16.71 -23.06
CA VAL A 441 12.25 -17.41 -22.26
C VAL A 441 10.86 -16.82 -22.44
N ASP A 442 10.75 -15.66 -23.10
CA ASP A 442 9.45 -15.10 -23.48
C ASP A 442 8.65 -16.10 -24.36
N PRO A 443 7.36 -16.30 -24.08
CA PRO A 443 6.47 -17.03 -24.98
C PRO A 443 6.37 -16.37 -26.36
N ASP A 444 5.93 -17.15 -27.35
CA ASP A 444 5.66 -16.60 -28.68
C ASP A 444 4.41 -15.68 -28.61
N PRO A 445 4.48 -14.41 -29.09
CA PRO A 445 3.46 -13.38 -28.83
C PRO A 445 2.03 -13.66 -29.30
N GLY A 446 1.81 -14.74 -30.06
CA GLY A 446 0.50 -15.12 -30.58
C GLY A 446 -0.32 -15.99 -29.62
N GLU A 447 0.32 -16.58 -28.60
CA GLU A 447 -0.32 -17.52 -27.66
C GLU A 447 -0.39 -16.95 -26.24
N ASP A 448 0.64 -16.21 -25.82
CA ASP A 448 0.73 -15.55 -24.52
C ASP A 448 1.38 -14.17 -24.69
N THR A 449 0.76 -13.14 -24.14
CA THR A 449 1.24 -11.75 -24.23
C THR A 449 2.15 -11.36 -23.09
N ARG A 450 2.29 -12.21 -22.06
CA ARG A 450 3.20 -12.01 -20.94
C ARG A 450 4.65 -12.07 -21.41
N ARG A 451 5.50 -11.24 -20.79
CA ARG A 451 6.95 -11.18 -21.02
C ARG A 451 7.67 -10.95 -19.71
N PHE A 452 8.96 -11.23 -19.70
CA PHE A 452 9.83 -10.85 -18.60
C PHE A 452 10.21 -9.37 -18.69
N HIS A 453 9.84 -8.61 -17.68
CA HIS A 453 10.23 -7.20 -17.51
C HIS A 453 11.29 -7.13 -16.42
N LEU A 454 12.38 -6.43 -16.69
CA LEU A 454 13.40 -6.16 -15.67
C LEU A 454 12.80 -5.26 -14.60
N VAL A 455 12.81 -5.72 -13.35
CA VAL A 455 12.30 -4.96 -12.20
C VAL A 455 13.43 -4.10 -11.64
N ASP A 456 13.33 -2.80 -11.89
CA ASP A 456 14.17 -1.80 -11.28
C ASP A 456 13.47 -1.17 -10.07
N PHE A 457 14.28 -0.84 -9.07
CA PHE A 457 13.83 -0.32 -7.79
C PHE A 457 14.96 0.49 -7.16
N GLN A 458 14.64 1.25 -6.12
CA GLN A 458 15.62 2.13 -5.51
C GLN A 458 16.72 1.33 -4.77
N ARG A 459 17.90 1.20 -5.39
CA ARG A 459 19.08 0.51 -4.84
C ARG A 459 19.92 1.45 -4.00
N ARG A 460 20.32 1.04 -2.78
CA ARG A 460 21.35 1.73 -1.99
C ARG A 460 22.74 1.35 -2.48
N SER A 461 23.69 2.29 -2.43
CA SER A 461 25.09 2.00 -2.70
C SER A 461 25.68 1.05 -1.65
N ASN A 462 26.62 0.19 -2.07
CA ASN A 462 27.32 -0.79 -1.23
C ASN A 462 26.45 -1.92 -0.65
N VAL A 463 25.28 -2.17 -1.22
CA VAL A 463 24.49 -3.35 -0.94
C VAL A 463 24.36 -4.12 -2.26
N THR A 464 24.64 -5.40 -2.22
CA THR A 464 24.39 -6.31 -3.33
C THR A 464 22.92 -6.68 -3.32
N TYR A 465 22.28 -6.63 -4.49
CA TYR A 465 20.90 -7.07 -4.64
C TYR A 465 20.78 -7.97 -5.83
N ASP A 466 19.87 -8.92 -5.73
CA ASP A 466 19.47 -9.75 -6.84
C ASP A 466 18.84 -8.91 -7.97
N THR A 467 18.86 -9.48 -9.16
CA THR A 467 18.24 -8.91 -10.36
C THR A 467 16.94 -9.65 -10.62
N TYR A 468 15.82 -8.95 -10.54
CA TYR A 468 14.48 -9.54 -10.61
C TYR A 468 13.85 -9.30 -11.98
N PHE A 469 13.12 -10.29 -12.48
CA PHE A 469 12.35 -10.23 -13.71
C PHE A 469 10.91 -10.64 -13.43
N ALA A 470 9.97 -9.72 -13.62
CA ALA A 470 8.54 -9.98 -13.43
C ALA A 470 7.93 -10.48 -14.74
N PHE A 471 7.19 -11.58 -14.67
CA PHE A 471 6.50 -12.16 -15.81
C PHE A 471 5.05 -11.65 -15.87
N ALA A 472 4.79 -10.70 -16.77
CA ALA A 472 3.54 -9.96 -16.79
C ALA A 472 3.17 -9.49 -18.20
N THR A 473 1.87 -9.27 -18.47
CA THR A 473 1.46 -8.53 -19.68
C THR A 473 1.88 -7.06 -19.56
N PRO A 474 1.96 -6.31 -20.67
CA PRO A 474 2.23 -4.87 -20.61
C PRO A 474 1.26 -4.09 -19.71
N GLU A 475 -0.02 -4.48 -19.70
CA GLU A 475 -1.04 -3.86 -18.85
C GLU A 475 -0.81 -4.17 -17.37
N GLN A 476 -0.48 -5.43 -17.04
CA GLN A 476 -0.14 -5.83 -15.67
C GLN A 476 1.13 -5.11 -15.19
N ALA A 477 2.16 -5.03 -16.04
CA ALA A 477 3.40 -4.34 -15.73
C ALA A 477 3.17 -2.87 -15.38
N ALA A 478 2.38 -2.15 -16.20
CA ALA A 478 2.02 -0.75 -15.93
C ALA A 478 1.29 -0.56 -14.59
N VAL A 479 0.44 -1.51 -14.19
CA VAL A 479 -0.23 -1.47 -12.88
C VAL A 479 0.75 -1.74 -11.74
N LEU A 480 1.68 -2.69 -11.89
CA LEU A 480 2.73 -2.96 -10.90
C LEU A 480 3.63 -1.73 -10.68
N GLU A 481 4.07 -1.06 -11.75
CA GLU A 481 4.85 0.18 -11.65
C GLU A 481 4.11 1.27 -10.87
N ARG A 482 2.84 1.48 -11.23
CA ARG A 482 1.99 2.53 -10.66
C ARG A 482 1.73 2.29 -9.18
N GLU A 483 1.40 1.06 -8.80
CA GLU A 483 0.85 0.77 -7.47
C GLU A 483 1.88 0.25 -6.46
N LEU A 484 2.95 -0.39 -6.94
CA LEU A 484 4.03 -0.87 -6.08
C LEU A 484 5.24 0.06 -6.05
N GLY A 485 5.26 1.11 -6.87
CA GLY A 485 6.38 2.06 -6.93
C GLY A 485 7.63 1.48 -7.58
N LEU A 486 7.47 0.45 -8.42
CA LEU A 486 8.53 -0.19 -9.20
C LEU A 486 8.73 0.50 -10.56
N GLU A 487 9.80 0.12 -11.26
CA GLU A 487 10.01 0.40 -12.68
C GLU A 487 10.19 -0.94 -13.41
N LEU A 488 9.41 -1.21 -14.44
CA LEU A 488 9.42 -2.46 -15.21
C LEU A 488 9.83 -2.12 -16.65
N ARG A 489 10.99 -2.63 -17.07
CA ARG A 489 11.62 -2.32 -18.36
C ARG A 489 11.65 -3.48 -19.33
#